data_AF-A0A539D390-F1
#
_entry.id   AF-A0A539D390-F1
#
_cell.length_a   1.000
_cell.length_b   1.000
_cell.length_c   1.000
_cell.angle_alpha   90.00
_cell.angle_beta   90.00
_cell.angle_gamma   90.00
#
_symmetry.space_group_name_H-M   'P 1'
#
loop_
_entity.id
_entity.type
_entity.pdbx_description
1 polymer ?
#
loop_
_entity_poly.entity_id
_entity_poly.type
_entity_poly.pdbx_seq_one_letter_code
_entity_poly.pdbx_strand_id
1 'polypeptide(L)'
;MVAADARCNLFAPQIDAALNAATAQARGAALRSGAAESELVAAAGRARARAGTVSCADPQLATVRARVDGAFAGWLRTPRMVFPGVRRSWVANRISSTEANWRLQQMSMVGASPVAFGYAGKGDAPGLTAVVSFVGRSRPYAARIVLRDPVRVSRPWLAGDGLVPVSARASHWATGVAPADPTLLAEERRTGEAWRFPAATAAALERLDPRETFAIEFHFRDGSVATAKFEAGDFTAGRAFLAMGML
;
A
#
# COMPACT_ATOMS: atom_id res chain seq x y z
N MET A 1 9.18 -18.23 -8.55
CA MET A 1 8.49 -18.00 -9.83
C MET A 1 8.62 -16.56 -10.31
N VAL A 2 8.31 -15.53 -9.49
CA VAL A 2 8.51 -14.11 -9.86
C VAL A 2 9.83 -13.80 -10.58
N ALA A 3 10.97 -14.24 -10.02
CA ALA A 3 12.28 -13.97 -10.64
C ALA A 3 12.55 -14.77 -11.92
N ALA A 4 11.96 -15.97 -12.04
CA ALA A 4 12.10 -16.80 -13.24
C ALA A 4 11.23 -16.27 -14.37
N ASP A 5 10.02 -15.80 -14.02
CA ASP A 5 9.14 -15.10 -14.93
C ASP A 5 9.81 -13.84 -15.51
N ALA A 6 10.30 -12.94 -14.67
CA ALA A 6 10.95 -11.70 -15.13
C ALA A 6 12.10 -11.94 -16.12
N ARG A 7 12.73 -13.11 -16.09
CA ARG A 7 13.82 -13.51 -17.01
C ARG A 7 13.31 -14.22 -18.26
N CYS A 8 12.30 -15.06 -18.13
CA CYS A 8 11.86 -16.00 -19.16
C CYS A 8 10.49 -15.65 -19.76
N ASN A 9 9.84 -14.56 -19.31
CA ASN A 9 8.51 -14.12 -19.70
C ASN A 9 7.50 -15.28 -19.66
N LEU A 10 7.33 -15.86 -18.47
CA LEU A 10 6.59 -17.11 -18.27
C LEU A 10 5.08 -16.86 -18.18
N PHE A 11 4.64 -15.71 -17.71
CA PHE A 11 3.24 -15.46 -17.44
C PHE A 11 2.73 -14.21 -18.16
N ALA A 12 1.39 -14.09 -18.18
CA ALA A 12 0.76 -12.85 -18.59
C ALA A 12 0.88 -11.80 -17.46
N PRO A 13 0.92 -10.49 -17.79
CA PRO A 13 1.13 -9.43 -16.80
C PRO A 13 0.20 -9.48 -15.58
N GLN A 14 -1.05 -9.93 -15.75
CA GLN A 14 -2.02 -10.02 -14.66
C GLN A 14 -1.67 -11.16 -13.69
N ILE A 15 -1.12 -12.27 -14.18
CA ILE A 15 -0.66 -13.38 -13.35
C ILE A 15 0.62 -12.98 -12.61
N ASP A 16 1.50 -12.19 -13.23
CA ASP A 16 2.68 -11.62 -12.56
C ASP A 16 2.31 -10.67 -11.43
N ALA A 17 1.34 -9.80 -11.67
CA ALA A 17 0.76 -8.94 -10.63
C ALA A 17 0.21 -9.79 -9.47
N ALA A 18 -0.44 -10.91 -9.77
CA ALA A 18 -0.96 -11.82 -8.75
C ALA A 18 0.11 -12.56 -7.94
N LEU A 19 1.16 -13.03 -8.61
CA LEU A 19 2.34 -13.59 -7.95
C LEU A 19 3.04 -12.57 -7.07
N ASN A 20 3.18 -11.33 -7.53
CA ASN A 20 3.78 -10.23 -6.77
C ASN A 20 2.93 -9.90 -5.53
N ALA A 21 1.60 -9.85 -5.67
CA ALA A 21 0.69 -9.63 -4.55
C ALA A 21 0.80 -10.72 -3.49
N ALA A 22 0.75 -12.00 -3.89
CA ALA A 22 0.90 -13.12 -2.98
C ALA A 22 2.29 -13.18 -2.33
N THR A 23 3.35 -12.87 -3.07
CA THR A 23 4.73 -12.81 -2.53
C THR A 23 4.86 -11.72 -1.48
N ALA A 24 4.32 -10.52 -1.75
CA ALA A 24 4.33 -9.41 -0.81
C ALA A 24 3.50 -9.73 0.44
N GLN A 25 2.33 -10.35 0.28
CA GLN A 25 1.48 -10.78 1.39
C GLN A 25 2.17 -11.84 2.26
N ALA A 26 2.81 -12.84 1.64
CA ALA A 26 3.56 -13.87 2.35
C ALA A 26 4.75 -13.28 3.13
N ARG A 27 5.49 -12.33 2.53
CA ARG A 27 6.57 -11.60 3.22
C ARG A 27 6.01 -10.85 4.44
N GLY A 28 4.91 -10.13 4.28
CA GLY A 28 4.29 -9.38 5.38
C GLY A 28 3.79 -10.27 6.51
N ALA A 29 3.16 -11.40 6.18
CA ALA A 29 2.75 -12.40 7.15
C ALA A 29 3.94 -12.95 7.95
N ALA A 30 5.04 -13.30 7.28
CA ALA A 30 6.24 -13.80 7.95
C ALA A 30 6.88 -12.76 8.88
N LEU A 31 6.98 -11.48 8.46
CA LEU A 31 7.50 -10.40 9.30
C LEU A 31 6.62 -10.19 10.53
N ARG A 32 5.29 -10.21 10.38
CA ARG A 32 4.34 -10.10 11.49
C ARG A 32 4.39 -11.31 12.43
N SER A 33 4.70 -12.50 11.94
CA SER A 33 4.89 -13.70 12.77
C SER A 33 6.29 -13.77 13.43
N GLY A 34 7.10 -12.71 13.32
CA GLY A 34 8.39 -12.61 14.00
C GLY A 34 9.60 -13.10 13.20
N ALA A 35 9.44 -13.47 11.93
CA ALA A 35 10.59 -13.80 11.08
C ALA A 35 11.54 -12.60 10.94
N ALA A 36 12.85 -12.88 10.89
CA ALA A 36 13.84 -11.82 10.71
C ALA A 36 13.85 -11.34 9.25
N GLU A 37 13.92 -10.03 9.03
CA GLU A 37 13.96 -9.46 7.69
C GLU A 37 15.16 -9.98 6.87
N SER A 38 16.31 -10.15 7.53
CA SER A 38 17.52 -10.70 6.92
C SER A 38 17.33 -12.12 6.38
N GLU A 39 16.54 -12.95 7.06
CA GLU A 39 16.24 -14.31 6.61
C GLU A 39 15.36 -14.31 5.36
N LEU A 40 14.34 -13.43 5.33
CA LEU A 40 13.48 -13.28 4.17
C LEU A 40 14.23 -12.70 2.97
N VAL A 41 15.12 -11.73 3.19
CA VAL A 41 16.01 -11.19 2.16
C VAL A 41 16.94 -12.28 1.63
N ALA A 42 17.55 -13.09 2.50
CA ALA A 42 18.40 -14.19 2.11
C ALA A 42 17.63 -15.27 1.33
N ALA A 43 16.40 -15.62 1.76
CA ALA A 43 15.54 -16.55 1.05
C ALA A 43 15.16 -16.05 -0.35
N ALA A 44 14.77 -14.77 -0.47
CA ALA A 44 14.50 -14.15 -1.75
C ALA A 44 15.76 -14.07 -2.64
N GLY A 45 16.93 -13.83 -2.05
CA GLY A 45 18.22 -13.85 -2.74
C GLY A 45 18.54 -15.23 -3.33
N ARG A 46 18.40 -16.30 -2.54
CA ARG A 46 18.58 -17.68 -3.02
C ARG A 46 17.60 -18.03 -4.15
N ALA A 47 16.34 -17.62 -4.02
CA ALA A 47 15.33 -17.83 -5.06
C ALA A 47 15.69 -17.11 -6.37
N ARG A 48 16.18 -15.87 -6.31
CA ARG A 48 16.67 -15.12 -7.48
C ARG A 48 17.91 -15.75 -8.10
N ALA A 49 18.89 -16.15 -7.29
CA ALA A 49 20.10 -16.80 -7.77
C ALA A 49 19.76 -18.10 -8.52
N ARG A 50 18.89 -18.94 -7.95
CA ARG A 50 18.41 -20.15 -8.62
C ARG A 50 17.66 -19.83 -9.92
N ALA A 51 16.78 -18.84 -9.90
CA ALA A 51 16.08 -18.39 -11.11
C ALA A 51 17.05 -17.85 -12.17
N GLY A 52 18.21 -17.30 -11.79
CA GLY A 52 19.27 -16.86 -12.70
C GLY A 52 20.02 -18.00 -13.39
N THR A 53 20.01 -19.21 -12.83
CA THR A 53 20.76 -20.36 -13.38
C THR A 53 19.88 -21.37 -14.13
N VAL A 54 18.59 -21.45 -13.81
CA VAL A 54 17.66 -22.43 -14.44
C VAL A 54 17.44 -22.08 -15.91
N SER A 55 17.45 -23.04 -16.83
CA SER A 55 17.13 -22.79 -18.25
C SER A 55 15.65 -22.39 -18.42
N CYS A 56 15.35 -21.44 -19.31
CA CYS A 56 13.96 -21.12 -19.62
C CYS A 56 13.23 -22.28 -20.32
N ALA A 57 13.97 -23.25 -20.89
CA ALA A 57 13.45 -24.46 -21.50
C ALA A 57 13.41 -25.68 -20.53
N ASP A 58 13.64 -25.47 -19.23
CA ASP A 58 13.60 -26.56 -18.24
C ASP A 58 12.16 -27.15 -18.12
N PRO A 59 11.95 -28.46 -18.35
CA PRO A 59 10.64 -29.10 -18.24
C PRO A 59 10.00 -28.98 -16.84
N GLN A 60 10.80 -28.90 -15.78
CA GLN A 60 10.31 -28.68 -14.43
C GLN A 60 9.75 -27.26 -14.28
N LEU A 61 10.34 -26.28 -14.95
CA LEU A 61 9.84 -24.91 -14.96
C LEU A 61 8.46 -24.83 -15.64
N ALA A 62 8.26 -25.56 -16.74
CA ALA A 62 6.96 -25.66 -17.41
C ALA A 62 5.89 -26.28 -16.49
N THR A 63 6.25 -27.31 -15.72
CA THR A 63 5.34 -27.95 -14.76
C THR A 63 4.93 -26.98 -13.65
N VAL A 64 5.88 -26.23 -13.09
CA VAL A 64 5.59 -25.24 -12.04
C VAL A 64 4.77 -24.07 -12.60
N ARG A 65 5.05 -23.63 -13.84
CA ARG A 65 4.26 -22.61 -14.54
C ARG A 65 2.79 -23.01 -14.62
N ALA A 66 2.48 -24.21 -15.12
CA ALA A 66 1.09 -24.68 -15.25
C ALA A 66 0.35 -24.72 -13.90
N ARG A 67 1.04 -25.10 -12.81
CA ARG A 67 0.46 -25.08 -11.46
C ARG A 67 0.17 -23.66 -10.97
N VAL A 68 1.07 -22.72 -11.24
CA VAL A 68 0.88 -21.31 -10.90
C VAL A 68 -0.28 -20.70 -11.68
N ASP A 69 -0.35 -20.92 -12.99
CA ASP A 69 -1.45 -20.42 -13.83
C ASP A 69 -2.82 -20.88 -13.28
N GLY A 70 -2.95 -22.18 -12.97
CA GLY A 70 -4.16 -22.73 -12.38
C GLY A 70 -4.48 -22.16 -10.98
N ALA A 71 -3.47 -22.02 -10.12
CA ALA A 71 -3.67 -21.53 -8.75
C ALA A 71 -4.09 -20.05 -8.69
N PHE A 72 -3.62 -19.23 -9.63
CA PHE A 72 -3.86 -17.78 -9.63
C PHE A 72 -5.05 -17.33 -10.51
N ALA A 73 -5.65 -18.21 -11.31
CA ALA A 73 -6.88 -17.91 -12.04
C ALA A 73 -8.04 -17.44 -11.14
N GLY A 74 -8.08 -17.90 -9.88
CA GLY A 74 -9.03 -17.42 -8.88
C GLY A 74 -8.81 -15.95 -8.51
N TRP A 75 -7.55 -15.54 -8.30
CA TRP A 75 -7.20 -14.17 -7.92
C TRP A 75 -7.62 -13.16 -8.98
N LEU A 76 -7.46 -13.50 -10.26
CA LEU A 76 -7.85 -12.63 -11.37
C LEU A 76 -9.34 -12.26 -11.34
N ARG A 77 -10.19 -13.14 -10.81
CA ARG A 77 -11.64 -12.92 -10.68
C ARG A 77 -12.05 -12.32 -9.32
N THR A 78 -11.13 -12.13 -8.39
CA THR A 78 -11.44 -11.59 -7.06
C THR A 78 -11.62 -10.07 -7.13
N PRO A 79 -12.82 -9.52 -6.90
CA PRO A 79 -13.05 -8.07 -7.01
C PRO A 79 -12.50 -7.28 -5.84
N ARG A 80 -12.51 -7.85 -4.64
CA ARG A 80 -12.12 -7.17 -3.40
C ARG A 80 -11.27 -8.09 -2.55
N MET A 81 -10.23 -7.55 -1.94
CA MET A 81 -9.33 -8.30 -1.05
C MET A 81 -8.93 -7.45 0.16
N VAL A 82 -8.77 -8.11 1.29
CA VAL A 82 -8.27 -7.50 2.53
C VAL A 82 -6.81 -7.93 2.74
N PHE A 83 -5.95 -6.94 2.95
CA PHE A 83 -4.52 -7.06 3.13
C PHE A 83 -4.17 -6.66 4.56
N PRO A 84 -3.76 -7.60 5.42
CA PRO A 84 -3.59 -7.32 6.84
C PRO A 84 -2.48 -6.29 7.16
N GLY A 85 -2.70 -5.52 8.22
CA GLY A 85 -1.65 -4.84 8.98
C GLY A 85 -1.50 -5.46 10.37
N VAL A 86 -0.91 -4.73 11.31
CA VAL A 86 -0.81 -5.18 12.72
C VAL A 86 -2.15 -4.97 13.42
N ARG A 87 -2.79 -3.81 13.22
CA ARG A 87 -4.10 -3.44 13.78
C ARG A 87 -5.09 -2.96 12.72
N ARG A 88 -4.60 -2.43 11.60
CA ARG A 88 -5.43 -1.87 10.53
C ARG A 88 -5.16 -2.60 9.23
N SER A 89 -6.23 -3.00 8.56
CA SER A 89 -6.10 -3.67 7.26
C SER A 89 -6.25 -2.68 6.12
N TRP A 90 -5.55 -2.95 5.03
CA TRP A 90 -5.79 -2.35 3.74
C TRP A 90 -6.91 -3.11 3.03
N VAL A 91 -7.81 -2.39 2.38
CA VAL A 91 -8.88 -2.96 1.56
C VAL A 91 -8.64 -2.55 0.12
N ALA A 92 -8.44 -3.52 -0.76
CA ALA A 92 -8.29 -3.31 -2.20
C ALA A 92 -9.59 -3.66 -2.93
N ASN A 93 -9.96 -2.86 -3.93
CA ASN A 93 -11.15 -3.02 -4.76
C ASN A 93 -10.81 -2.76 -6.23
N ARG A 94 -11.10 -3.74 -7.08
CA ARG A 94 -10.90 -3.73 -8.53
C ARG A 94 -12.19 -3.60 -9.31
N ILE A 95 -13.33 -3.33 -8.67
CA ILE A 95 -14.60 -3.10 -9.38
C ILE A 95 -14.53 -1.75 -10.09
N SER A 96 -14.66 -1.73 -11.42
CA SER A 96 -14.74 -0.52 -12.21
C SER A 96 -15.94 0.35 -11.81
N SER A 97 -15.78 1.68 -11.88
CA SER A 97 -16.83 2.64 -11.57
C SER A 97 -16.60 3.91 -12.36
N THR A 98 -17.69 4.52 -12.83
CA THR A 98 -17.70 5.86 -13.43
C THR A 98 -17.59 6.96 -12.38
N GLU A 99 -18.04 6.67 -11.15
CA GLU A 99 -17.90 7.54 -9.99
C GLU A 99 -16.53 7.39 -9.33
N ALA A 100 -16.19 8.31 -8.42
CA ALA A 100 -14.98 8.15 -7.63
C ALA A 100 -15.15 6.95 -6.70
N ASN A 101 -14.11 6.16 -6.50
CA ASN A 101 -14.12 5.13 -5.47
C ASN A 101 -12.73 4.84 -4.92
N TRP A 102 -12.71 4.22 -3.75
CA TRP A 102 -11.49 3.70 -3.16
C TRP A 102 -11.05 2.44 -3.89
N ARG A 103 -9.85 2.48 -4.49
CA ARG A 103 -9.17 1.33 -5.07
C ARG A 103 -8.34 0.60 -4.03
N LEU A 104 -7.67 1.34 -3.15
CA LEU A 104 -6.94 0.78 -2.01
C LEU A 104 -7.11 1.75 -0.86
N GLN A 105 -7.51 1.28 0.32
CA GLN A 105 -7.81 2.17 1.44
C GLN A 105 -7.42 1.55 2.77
N GLN A 106 -6.93 2.40 3.67
CA GLN A 106 -6.90 2.15 5.10
C GLN A 106 -7.63 3.28 5.81
N MET A 107 -8.38 2.94 6.86
CA MET A 107 -9.10 3.90 7.69
C MET A 107 -8.32 4.20 8.98
N SER A 108 -8.35 5.46 9.40
CA SER A 108 -7.86 5.93 10.69
C SER A 108 -8.73 7.09 11.19
N MET A 109 -8.31 7.70 12.29
CA MET A 109 -9.01 8.79 12.94
C MET A 109 -7.99 9.85 13.39
N VAL A 110 -8.44 11.09 13.49
CA VAL A 110 -7.77 12.15 14.24
C VAL A 110 -8.77 12.87 15.14
N GLY A 111 -8.64 12.69 16.45
CA GLY A 111 -9.71 12.98 17.39
C GLY A 111 -10.99 12.23 16.97
N ALA A 112 -12.11 12.96 16.83
CA ALA A 112 -13.38 12.43 16.34
C ALA A 112 -13.53 12.46 14.81
N SER A 113 -12.51 12.88 14.07
CA SER A 113 -12.58 13.07 12.62
C SER A 113 -12.06 11.83 11.89
N PRO A 114 -12.87 11.16 11.05
CA PRO A 114 -12.40 10.03 10.26
C PRO A 114 -11.44 10.48 9.16
N VAL A 115 -10.40 9.67 8.95
CA VAL A 115 -9.42 9.86 7.89
C VAL A 115 -9.26 8.58 7.09
N ALA A 116 -9.60 8.63 5.82
CA ALA A 116 -9.32 7.57 4.85
C ALA A 116 -8.04 7.90 4.09
N PHE A 117 -7.21 6.90 3.81
CA PHE A 117 -6.01 7.09 3.00
C PHE A 117 -5.76 5.92 2.06
N GLY A 118 -5.32 6.23 0.85
CA GLY A 118 -4.87 5.24 -0.13
C GLY A 118 -5.11 5.71 -1.56
N TYR A 119 -5.36 4.78 -2.48
CA TYR A 119 -5.65 5.10 -3.88
C TYR A 119 -7.14 5.34 -4.09
N ALA A 120 -7.49 6.52 -4.58
CA ALA A 120 -8.84 6.89 -4.96
C ALA A 120 -8.85 7.70 -6.25
N GLY A 121 -9.93 7.62 -7.02
CA GLY A 121 -10.10 8.39 -8.24
C GLY A 121 -11.31 7.95 -9.04
N LYS A 122 -11.56 8.65 -10.15
CA LYS A 122 -12.58 8.29 -11.15
C LYS A 122 -11.92 7.50 -12.28
N GLY A 123 -12.60 6.48 -12.79
CA GLY A 123 -12.06 5.64 -13.87
C GLY A 123 -10.72 4.98 -13.51
N ASP A 124 -9.79 4.96 -14.48
CA ASP A 124 -8.54 4.18 -14.42
C ASP A 124 -7.31 4.96 -13.92
N ALA A 125 -7.49 6.20 -13.46
CA ALA A 125 -6.39 7.05 -12.97
C ALA A 125 -6.49 7.34 -11.47
N PRO A 126 -6.44 6.32 -10.58
CA PRO A 126 -6.48 6.56 -9.15
C PRO A 126 -5.18 7.22 -8.66
N GLY A 127 -5.32 8.22 -7.79
CA GLY A 127 -4.21 8.92 -7.17
C GLY A 127 -4.13 8.64 -5.67
N LEU A 128 -2.92 8.74 -5.11
CA LEU A 128 -2.72 8.63 -3.67
C LEU A 128 -3.35 9.84 -2.96
N THR A 129 -4.38 9.58 -2.15
CA THR A 129 -5.27 10.60 -1.60
C THR A 129 -5.56 10.31 -0.13
N ALA A 130 -5.63 11.36 0.69
CA ALA A 130 -6.23 11.31 2.02
C ALA A 130 -7.55 12.08 2.00
N VAL A 131 -8.62 11.46 2.48
CA VAL A 131 -9.92 12.13 2.67
C VAL A 131 -10.17 12.26 4.16
N VAL A 132 -10.48 13.48 4.59
CA VAL A 132 -10.78 13.80 5.98
C VAL A 132 -12.04 14.62 6.10
N SER A 133 -12.87 14.28 7.09
CA SER A 133 -14.05 15.05 7.47
C SER A 133 -13.83 15.62 8.86
N PHE A 134 -13.21 16.80 8.96
CA PHE A 134 -12.97 17.46 10.24
C PHE A 134 -14.28 17.83 10.93
N VAL A 135 -14.37 17.50 12.22
CA VAL A 135 -15.43 18.00 13.10
C VAL A 135 -15.08 19.42 13.53
N GLY A 136 -15.98 20.38 13.28
CA GLY A 136 -15.81 21.79 13.66
C GLY A 136 -15.44 22.73 12.51
N ARG A 137 -15.03 23.95 12.84
CA ARG A 137 -14.78 25.04 11.87
C ARG A 137 -13.32 25.16 11.43
N SER A 138 -12.36 24.68 12.22
CA SER A 138 -10.94 24.76 11.88
C SER A 138 -10.65 23.83 10.69
N ARG A 139 -10.11 24.41 9.63
CA ARG A 139 -9.69 23.68 8.43
C ARG A 139 -8.17 23.75 8.29
N PRO A 140 -7.50 22.63 8.03
CA PRO A 140 -6.07 22.67 7.78
C PRO A 140 -5.79 23.38 6.45
N TYR A 141 -4.64 24.05 6.38
CA TYR A 141 -4.18 24.72 5.16
C TYR A 141 -3.13 23.89 4.41
N ALA A 142 -2.56 22.88 5.07
CA ALA A 142 -1.59 21.97 4.47
C ALA A 142 -1.69 20.58 5.09
N ALA A 143 -1.30 19.56 4.34
CA ALA A 143 -1.16 18.20 4.81
C ALA A 143 0.17 17.62 4.33
N ARG A 144 0.79 16.79 5.16
CA ARG A 144 1.99 16.03 4.78
C ARG A 144 1.94 14.62 5.33
N ILE A 145 2.56 13.70 4.61
CA ILE A 145 2.85 12.37 5.11
C ILE A 145 4.23 12.38 5.74
N VAL A 146 4.34 11.78 6.92
CA VAL A 146 5.60 11.53 7.62
C VAL A 146 5.78 10.04 7.83
N LEU A 147 6.97 9.55 7.48
CA LEU A 147 7.34 8.14 7.57
C LEU A 147 8.84 8.01 7.82
N ARG A 148 9.33 6.80 8.15
CA ARG A 148 10.77 6.54 8.21
C ARG A 148 11.44 6.83 6.87
N ASP A 149 12.58 7.50 6.93
CA ASP A 149 13.51 7.65 5.81
C ASP A 149 14.54 6.50 5.85
N PRO A 150 14.48 5.52 4.93
CA PRO A 150 15.42 4.40 4.89
C PRO A 150 16.88 4.81 4.63
N VAL A 151 17.11 5.99 4.07
CA VAL A 151 18.46 6.53 3.85
C VAL A 151 19.09 6.99 5.15
N ARG A 152 18.28 7.56 6.06
CA ARG A 152 18.73 8.03 7.37
C ARG A 152 18.75 6.91 8.41
N VAL A 153 17.75 6.04 8.39
CA VAL A 153 17.62 4.90 9.28
C VAL A 153 17.20 3.68 8.45
N SER A 154 18.19 2.84 8.16
CA SER A 154 18.01 1.65 7.32
C SER A 154 17.13 0.60 7.99
N ARG A 155 17.25 0.43 9.31
CA ARG A 155 16.48 -0.56 10.08
C ARG A 155 15.01 -0.15 10.21
N PRO A 156 14.06 -1.10 10.14
CA PRO A 156 12.67 -0.85 10.46
C PRO A 156 12.47 -0.22 11.85
N TRP A 157 11.55 0.73 11.96
CA TRP A 157 11.16 1.34 13.23
C TRP A 157 9.98 0.59 13.87
N LEU A 158 10.28 -0.44 14.66
CA LEU A 158 9.29 -1.34 15.25
C LEU A 158 8.84 -0.88 16.66
N ALA A 159 8.38 0.36 16.79
CA ALA A 159 7.94 0.94 18.07
C ALA A 159 6.40 0.87 18.26
N GLY A 160 5.76 -0.17 17.71
CA GLY A 160 4.30 -0.30 17.73
C GLY A 160 3.62 0.83 16.97
N ASP A 161 2.92 1.71 17.69
CA ASP A 161 2.20 2.88 17.14
C ASP A 161 3.05 4.16 17.10
N GLY A 162 4.30 4.08 17.57
CA GLY A 162 5.23 5.18 17.58
C GLY A 162 5.70 5.54 16.18
N LEU A 163 5.72 6.84 15.88
CA LEU A 163 6.45 7.33 14.72
C LEU A 163 7.94 7.35 15.03
N VAL A 164 8.74 7.16 13.98
CA VAL A 164 10.20 7.36 14.03
C VAL A 164 10.55 8.78 14.53
N PRO A 165 11.71 9.00 15.18
CA PRO A 165 12.13 10.34 15.60
C PRO A 165 12.19 11.33 14.42
N VAL A 166 11.97 12.62 14.70
CA VAL A 166 11.88 13.67 13.66
C VAL A 166 13.11 13.71 12.74
N SER A 167 14.31 13.51 13.29
CA SER A 167 15.56 13.49 12.53
C SER A 167 15.63 12.38 11.47
N ALA A 168 14.87 11.31 11.65
CA ALA A 168 14.83 10.12 10.80
C ALA A 168 13.54 10.02 9.95
N ARG A 169 12.75 11.10 9.87
CA ARG A 169 11.54 11.17 9.04
C ARG A 169 11.86 11.66 7.63
N ALA A 170 11.24 11.00 6.64
CA ALA A 170 10.95 11.60 5.35
C ALA A 170 9.60 12.33 5.43
N SER A 171 9.44 13.40 4.65
CA SER A 171 8.21 14.18 4.59
C SER A 171 7.78 14.40 3.15
N HIS A 172 6.53 14.08 2.85
CA HIS A 172 5.93 14.25 1.53
C HIS A 172 4.69 15.12 1.66
N TRP A 173 4.76 16.34 1.12
CA TRP A 173 3.65 17.29 1.15
C TRP A 173 2.56 16.91 0.15
N ALA A 174 1.32 17.22 0.49
CA ALA A 174 0.22 17.18 -0.45
C ALA A 174 0.45 18.19 -1.58
N THR A 175 0.13 17.82 -2.81
CA THR A 175 0.25 18.67 -4.00
C THR A 175 -1.00 19.51 -4.25
N GLY A 176 -2.09 19.23 -3.53
CA GLY A 176 -3.32 20.00 -3.62
C GLY A 176 -4.43 19.45 -2.73
N VAL A 177 -5.44 20.29 -2.52
CA VAL A 177 -6.66 19.97 -1.79
C VAL A 177 -7.88 20.35 -2.62
N ALA A 178 -8.94 19.55 -2.51
CA ALA A 178 -10.24 19.84 -3.11
C ALA A 178 -11.35 19.31 -2.19
N PRO A 179 -12.61 19.73 -2.38
CA PRO A 179 -13.75 19.01 -1.81
C PRO A 179 -13.69 17.52 -2.19
N ALA A 180 -13.88 16.64 -1.22
CA ALA A 180 -13.95 15.21 -1.46
C ALA A 180 -15.24 14.85 -2.20
N ASP A 181 -15.14 13.90 -3.13
CA ASP A 181 -16.31 13.30 -3.77
C ASP A 181 -17.15 12.57 -2.70
N PRO A 182 -18.50 12.72 -2.67
CA PRO A 182 -19.35 12.09 -1.66
C PRO A 182 -19.13 10.59 -1.49
N THR A 183 -18.79 9.87 -2.56
CA THR A 183 -18.55 8.43 -2.56
C THR A 183 -17.26 8.01 -1.84
N LEU A 184 -16.35 8.97 -1.59
CA LEU A 184 -15.10 8.74 -0.88
C LEU A 184 -15.19 9.08 0.62
N LEU A 185 -16.29 9.70 1.05
CA LEU A 185 -16.49 10.09 2.43
C LEU A 185 -16.70 8.87 3.33
N ALA A 186 -16.28 9.01 4.59
CA ALA A 186 -16.65 8.04 5.61
C ALA A 186 -18.18 8.04 5.81
N GLU A 187 -18.70 6.93 6.33
CA GLU A 187 -20.13 6.77 6.60
C GLU A 187 -20.68 7.95 7.42
N GLU A 188 -21.90 8.36 7.10
CA GLU A 188 -22.62 9.48 7.73
C GLU A 188 -22.02 10.89 7.52
N ARG A 189 -20.91 11.02 6.78
CA ARG A 189 -20.29 12.33 6.50
C ARG A 189 -20.82 12.90 5.19
N ARG A 190 -21.17 14.20 5.23
CA ARG A 190 -21.70 14.95 4.08
C ARG A 190 -20.65 15.82 3.39
N THR A 191 -19.56 16.12 4.08
CA THR A 191 -18.49 16.99 3.58
C THR A 191 -17.14 16.47 4.01
N GLY A 192 -16.12 16.70 3.19
CA GLY A 192 -14.73 16.38 3.50
C GLY A 192 -13.78 17.02 2.51
N GLU A 193 -12.49 16.92 2.80
CA GLU A 193 -11.40 17.43 1.99
C GLU A 193 -10.56 16.26 1.48
N ALA A 194 -10.28 16.25 0.18
CA ALA A 194 -9.40 15.29 -0.48
C ALA A 194 -8.03 15.93 -0.74
N TRP A 195 -7.01 15.42 -0.07
CA TRP A 195 -5.62 15.84 -0.15
C TRP A 195 -4.84 14.87 -1.03
N ARG A 196 -4.31 15.35 -2.16
CA ARG A 196 -3.56 14.51 -3.12
C ARG A 196 -2.07 14.53 -2.82
N PHE A 197 -1.42 13.39 -2.96
CA PHE A 197 0.00 13.22 -2.69
C PHE A 197 0.76 12.78 -3.96
N PRO A 198 2.06 13.11 -4.07
CA PRO A 198 2.85 12.73 -5.22
C PRO A 198 3.05 11.21 -5.30
N ALA A 199 3.18 10.67 -6.51
CA ALA A 199 3.39 9.23 -6.73
C ALA A 199 4.63 8.67 -5.99
N ALA A 200 5.67 9.50 -5.81
CA ALA A 200 6.87 9.14 -5.05
C ALA A 200 6.57 8.74 -3.58
N THR A 201 5.48 9.21 -3.01
CA THR A 201 5.04 8.82 -1.65
C THR A 201 4.67 7.34 -1.60
N ALA A 202 4.02 6.81 -2.63
CA ALA A 202 3.65 5.40 -2.66
C ALA A 202 4.91 4.50 -2.73
N ALA A 203 5.91 4.90 -3.55
CA ALA A 203 7.20 4.23 -3.58
C ALA A 203 7.94 4.31 -2.23
N ALA A 204 7.74 5.38 -1.46
CA ALA A 204 8.31 5.50 -0.12
C ALA A 204 7.62 4.57 0.89
N LEU A 205 6.28 4.46 0.83
CA LEU A 205 5.51 3.53 1.66
C LEU A 205 5.87 2.06 1.37
N GLU A 206 6.11 1.69 0.11
CA GLU A 206 6.51 0.33 -0.28
C GLU A 206 7.86 -0.12 0.30
N ARG A 207 8.70 0.83 0.74
CA ARG A 207 10.00 0.56 1.38
C ARG A 207 9.91 0.36 2.90
N LEU A 208 8.74 0.59 3.49
CA LEU A 208 8.53 0.35 4.92
C LEU A 208 8.38 -1.16 5.20
N ASP A 209 8.80 -1.58 6.38
CA ASP A 209 8.40 -2.87 6.93
C ASP A 209 6.88 -2.80 7.25
N PRO A 210 6.10 -3.85 6.92
CA PRO A 210 4.65 -3.91 7.17
C PRO A 210 4.21 -3.63 8.61
N ARG A 211 5.12 -3.74 9.59
CA ARG A 211 4.87 -3.46 11.01
C ARG A 211 5.08 -2.00 11.39
N GLU A 212 5.59 -1.18 10.48
CA GLU A 212 5.86 0.23 10.75
C GLU A 212 4.60 1.09 10.67
N THR A 213 4.62 2.17 11.45
CA THR A 213 3.60 3.21 11.44
C THR A 213 4.10 4.41 10.63
N PHE A 214 3.22 4.99 9.81
CA PHE A 214 3.39 6.32 9.22
C PHE A 214 2.23 7.21 9.65
N ALA A 215 2.30 8.51 9.38
CA ALA A 215 1.21 9.41 9.70
C ALA A 215 0.96 10.46 8.63
N ILE A 216 -0.27 10.97 8.64
CA ILE A 216 -0.68 12.16 7.94
C ILE A 216 -0.83 13.27 8.98
N GLU A 217 -0.08 14.34 8.80
CA GLU A 217 -0.11 15.53 9.64
C GLU A 217 -0.84 16.63 8.88
N PHE A 218 -1.94 17.13 9.45
CA PHE A 218 -2.71 18.26 8.97
C PHE A 218 -2.36 19.50 9.78
N HIS A 219 -1.96 20.58 9.09
CA HIS A 219 -1.44 21.80 9.69
C HIS A 219 -2.49 22.90 9.68
N PHE A 220 -2.71 23.55 10.82
CA PHE A 220 -3.69 24.62 11.00
C PHE A 220 -3.02 25.98 11.18
N ARG A 221 -3.78 27.05 10.93
CA ARG A 221 -3.27 28.43 10.99
C ARG A 221 -2.84 28.87 12.40
N ASP A 222 -3.37 28.21 13.43
CA ASP A 222 -2.99 28.44 14.83
C ASP A 222 -1.69 27.72 15.23
N GLY A 223 -1.03 27.04 14.29
CA GLY A 223 0.19 26.27 14.53
C GLY A 223 -0.05 24.87 15.08
N SER A 224 -1.29 24.49 15.36
CA SER A 224 -1.61 23.12 15.79
C SER A 224 -1.47 22.13 14.63
N VAL A 225 -1.19 20.87 14.98
CA VAL A 225 -1.04 19.77 14.02
C VAL A 225 -1.92 18.60 14.44
N ALA A 226 -2.88 18.24 13.61
CA ALA A 226 -3.69 17.04 13.78
C ALA A 226 -2.99 15.86 13.09
N THR A 227 -2.72 14.79 13.83
CA THR A 227 -1.98 13.62 13.33
C THR A 227 -2.87 12.39 13.26
N ALA A 228 -3.06 11.85 12.05
CA ALA A 228 -3.71 10.56 11.81
C ALA A 228 -2.65 9.49 11.53
N LYS A 229 -2.59 8.44 12.36
CA LYS A 229 -1.60 7.36 12.22
C LYS A 229 -2.15 6.21 11.37
N PHE A 230 -1.31 5.64 10.52
CA PHE A 230 -1.61 4.51 9.64
C PHE A 230 -0.51 3.48 9.74
N GLU A 231 -0.81 2.25 9.33
CA GLU A 231 0.15 1.16 9.28
C GLU A 231 0.58 0.91 7.84
N ALA A 232 1.88 0.72 7.63
CA ALA A 232 2.40 0.31 6.33
C ALA A 232 1.69 -0.97 5.87
N GLY A 233 1.59 -1.98 6.75
CA GLY A 233 0.86 -3.21 6.51
C GLY A 233 1.24 -3.86 5.18
N ASP A 234 0.30 -4.61 4.61
CA ASP A 234 0.46 -5.22 3.29
C ASP A 234 0.11 -4.25 2.14
N PHE A 235 0.46 -2.95 2.26
CA PHE A 235 0.23 -1.94 1.21
C PHE A 235 0.80 -2.36 -0.14
N THR A 236 2.03 -2.88 -0.17
CA THR A 236 2.69 -3.38 -1.39
C THR A 236 1.92 -4.54 -2.03
N ALA A 237 1.32 -5.42 -1.22
CA ALA A 237 0.48 -6.51 -1.73
C ALA A 237 -0.83 -5.97 -2.32
N GLY A 238 -1.45 -4.98 -1.65
CA GLY A 238 -2.62 -4.27 -2.18
C GLY A 238 -2.36 -3.54 -3.49
N ARG A 239 -1.21 -2.85 -3.62
CA ARG A 239 -0.74 -2.23 -4.86
C ARG A 239 -0.59 -3.25 -5.99
N ALA A 240 0.08 -4.37 -5.72
CA ALA A 240 0.26 -5.44 -6.69
C ALA A 240 -1.08 -6.09 -7.09
N PHE A 241 -2.03 -6.17 -6.16
CA PHE A 241 -3.38 -6.64 -6.46
C PHE A 241 -4.10 -5.73 -7.44
N LEU A 242 -4.03 -4.41 -7.26
CA LEU A 242 -4.60 -3.46 -8.21
C LEU A 242 -3.95 -3.54 -9.60
N ALA A 243 -2.66 -3.89 -9.67
CA ALA A 243 -1.93 -4.03 -10.93
C ALA A 243 -2.44 -5.21 -11.80
N MET A 244 -3.28 -6.10 -11.27
CA MET A 244 -3.95 -7.14 -12.07
C MET A 244 -5.00 -6.58 -13.02
N GLY A 245 -5.39 -5.31 -12.86
CA GLY A 245 -6.42 -4.66 -13.65
C GLY A 245 -7.80 -4.68 -13.00
N MET A 246 -8.67 -3.86 -13.57
CA MET A 246 -10.05 -3.66 -13.14
C MET A 246 -10.96 -4.78 -13.66
N LEU A 247 -12.09 -4.98 -12.97
CA LEU A 247 -13.17 -5.91 -13.29
C LEU A 247 -14.48 -5.17 -13.59
#